data_AF-A0A7C5ZZK6-F1
#
_entry.id   AF-A0A7C5ZZK6-F1
#
_cell.length_a   1.000
_cell.length_b   1.000
_cell.length_c   1.000
_cell.angle_alpha   90.00
_cell.angle_beta   90.00
_cell.angle_gamma   90.00
#
_symmetry.space_group_name_H-M   'P 1'
#
loop_
_entity.id
_entity.type
_entity.pdbx_description
1 polymer ?
#
loop_
_entity_poly.entity_id
_entity_poly.type
_entity_poly.pdbx_seq_one_letter_code
_entity_poly.pdbx_strand_id
1 'polypeptide(L)'
;MPALVLLHALLGLLLLLAVPALALWGLLGFSRPLPARFYALLRGAAWVAILQVALGFLLFFLGLRPKDGLHLLYGLLLAAGLHYLGGLEPGGWFHRGLKDPPKRPEVFVALGLLFAVGLVLRVYFTGR
;
A
#
# COMPACT_ATOMS: atom_id res chain seq x y z
N MET A 1 -18.06 -17.50 -6.05
CA MET A 1 -18.15 -16.07 -5.70
C MET A 1 -17.91 -15.77 -4.22
N PRO A 2 -18.50 -16.48 -3.23
CA PRO A 2 -18.31 -16.17 -1.81
C PRO A 2 -16.86 -16.22 -1.35
N ALA A 3 -16.09 -17.19 -1.86
CA ALA A 3 -14.66 -17.31 -1.57
C ALA A 3 -13.83 -16.11 -2.05
N LEU A 4 -14.15 -15.53 -3.23
CA LEU A 4 -13.44 -14.36 -3.75
C LEU A 4 -13.75 -13.11 -2.93
N VAL A 5 -15.00 -12.95 -2.50
CA VAL A 5 -15.42 -11.87 -1.61
C VAL A 5 -14.75 -12.00 -0.25
N LEU A 6 -14.72 -13.21 0.32
CA LEU A 6 -14.04 -13.47 1.59
C LEU A 6 -12.54 -13.18 1.49
N LEU A 7 -11.88 -13.65 0.43
CA LEU A 7 -10.47 -13.37 0.18
C LEU A 7 -10.22 -11.86 0.09
N HIS A 8 -11.02 -11.13 -0.70
CA HIS A 8 -10.92 -9.68 -0.81
C HIS A 8 -11.12 -8.98 0.55
N ALA A 9 -12.06 -9.45 1.37
CA ALA A 9 -12.25 -8.91 2.72
C ALA A 9 -11.05 -9.17 3.65
N LEU A 10 -10.49 -10.39 3.63
CA LEU A 10 -9.35 -10.76 4.47
C LEU A 10 -8.08 -10.00 4.09
N LEU A 11 -7.79 -9.86 2.79
CA LEU A 11 -6.65 -9.06 2.32
C LEU A 11 -6.85 -7.57 2.66
N GLY A 12 -8.07 -7.06 2.55
CA GLY A 12 -8.41 -5.70 2.98
C GLY A 12 -8.17 -5.48 4.47
N LEU A 13 -8.58 -6.43 5.31
CA LEU A 13 -8.32 -6.40 6.75
C LEU A 13 -6.83 -6.47 7.07
N LEU A 14 -6.09 -7.33 6.37
CA LEU A 14 -4.63 -7.43 6.51
C LEU A 14 -3.96 -6.08 6.20
N LEU A 15 -4.34 -5.42 5.10
CA LEU A 15 -3.80 -4.09 4.75
C LEU A 15 -4.20 -3.02 5.76
N LEU A 16 -5.44 -3.05 6.25
CA LEU A 16 -5.95 -2.11 7.25
C LEU A 16 -5.12 -2.13 8.54
N LEU A 17 -4.54 -3.28 8.89
CA LEU A 17 -3.66 -3.43 10.06
C LEU A 17 -2.18 -3.22 9.71
N ALA A 18 -1.73 -3.78 8.60
CA ALA A 18 -0.32 -3.77 8.20
C ALA A 18 0.17 -2.37 7.82
N VAL A 19 -0.64 -1.56 7.12
CA VAL A 19 -0.23 -0.22 6.68
C VAL A 19 0.00 0.72 7.87
N PRO A 20 -0.91 0.83 8.87
CA PRO A 20 -0.62 1.59 10.09
C PRO A 20 0.59 1.06 10.87
N ALA A 21 0.75 -0.25 11.00
CA ALA A 21 1.91 -0.83 11.69
C ALA A 21 3.24 -0.48 10.99
N LEU A 22 3.27 -0.57 9.66
CA LEU A 22 4.40 -0.13 8.84
C LEU A 22 4.62 1.37 8.94
N ALA A 23 3.57 2.18 8.99
CA ALA A 23 3.70 3.63 9.16
C ALA A 23 4.33 3.98 10.51
N LEU A 24 3.87 3.36 11.61
CA LEU A 24 4.44 3.56 12.94
C LEU A 24 5.93 3.17 13.00
N TRP A 25 6.30 2.03 12.41
CA TRP A 25 7.72 1.66 12.30
C TRP A 25 8.48 2.63 11.37
N GLY A 26 7.86 3.04 10.27
CA GLY A 26 8.42 3.97 9.29
C GLY A 26 8.79 5.34 9.88
N LEU A 27 8.12 5.80 10.95
CA LEU A 27 8.47 7.03 11.66
C LEU A 27 9.92 7.05 12.16
N LEU A 28 10.51 5.88 12.43
CA LEU A 28 11.93 5.77 12.77
C LEU A 28 12.85 6.28 11.64
N GLY A 29 12.36 6.33 10.41
CA GLY A 29 13.03 6.91 9.24
C GLY A 29 13.42 8.38 9.42
N PHE A 30 12.70 9.14 10.25
CA PHE A 30 13.06 10.53 10.52
C PHE A 30 14.40 10.65 11.27
N SER A 31 14.72 9.70 12.14
CA SER A 31 15.92 9.73 12.98
C SER A 31 17.03 8.79 12.51
N ARG A 32 16.71 7.72 11.78
CA ARG A 32 17.70 6.71 11.35
C ARG A 32 17.30 5.98 10.08
N PRO A 33 18.25 5.37 9.35
CA PRO A 33 17.94 4.50 8.22
C PRO A 33 17.03 3.33 8.61
N LEU A 34 16.12 2.96 7.71
CA LEU A 34 15.24 1.80 7.89
C LEU A 34 15.96 0.52 7.44
N PRO A 35 15.80 -0.60 8.16
CA PRO A 35 16.50 -1.85 7.83
C PRO A 35 15.89 -2.54 6.61
N ALA A 36 16.64 -3.36 5.89
CA ALA A 36 16.16 -4.09 4.69
C ALA A 36 14.88 -4.91 4.95
N ARG A 37 14.73 -5.50 6.14
CA ARG A 37 13.52 -6.22 6.56
C ARG A 37 12.25 -5.36 6.52
N PHE A 38 12.37 -4.06 6.80
CA PHE A 38 11.26 -3.13 6.73
C PHE A 38 10.79 -2.98 5.27
N TYR A 39 11.73 -2.77 4.35
CA TYR A 39 11.44 -2.65 2.93
C TYR A 39 10.88 -3.94 2.33
N ALA A 40 11.37 -5.10 2.77
CA ALA A 40 10.80 -6.39 2.39
C ALA A 40 9.33 -6.54 2.81
N LEU A 41 8.99 -6.18 4.05
CA LEU A 41 7.61 -6.19 4.54
C LEU A 41 6.73 -5.16 3.81
N LEU A 42 7.25 -3.97 3.55
CA LEU A 42 6.57 -2.94 2.77
C LEU A 42 6.26 -3.41 1.34
N ARG A 43 7.21 -4.06 0.67
CA ARG A 43 6.97 -4.68 -0.65
C ARG A 43 5.95 -5.82 -0.56
N GLY A 44 5.97 -6.62 0.50
CA GLY A 44 4.94 -7.62 0.76
C GLY A 44 3.55 -7.00 0.84
N ALA A 45 3.40 -5.92 1.62
CA ALA A 45 2.15 -5.17 1.71
C ALA A 45 1.74 -4.56 0.35
N ALA A 46 2.70 -4.08 -0.44
CA ALA A 46 2.43 -3.59 -1.79
C ALA A 46 1.86 -4.69 -2.71
N TRP A 47 2.43 -5.90 -2.68
CA TRP A 47 1.90 -7.04 -3.44
C TRP A 47 0.51 -7.46 -2.99
N VAL A 48 0.25 -7.44 -1.68
CA VAL A 48 -1.10 -7.67 -1.14
C VAL A 48 -2.07 -6.60 -1.64
N ALA A 49 -1.68 -5.33 -1.66
CA ALA A 49 -2.50 -4.24 -2.20
C ALA A 49 -2.75 -4.36 -3.71
N ILE A 50 -1.75 -4.78 -4.49
CA ILE A 50 -1.91 -5.05 -5.92
C ILE A 50 -2.91 -6.20 -6.15
N LEU A 51 -2.77 -7.30 -5.39
CA LEU A 51 -3.72 -8.41 -5.46
C LEU A 51 -5.13 -7.96 -5.05
N GLN A 52 -5.24 -7.12 -4.02
CA GLN A 52 -6.50 -6.55 -3.57
C GLN A 52 -7.19 -5.74 -4.67
N VAL A 53 -6.43 -4.91 -5.39
CA VAL A 53 -6.93 -4.13 -6.54
C VAL A 53 -7.36 -5.05 -7.68
N ALA A 54 -6.55 -6.04 -8.03
CA ALA A 54 -6.88 -7.01 -9.09
C ALA A 54 -8.19 -7.77 -8.77
N LEU A 55 -8.34 -8.23 -7.52
CA LEU A 55 -9.58 -8.86 -7.06
C LEU A 55 -10.76 -7.89 -7.06
N GLY A 56 -10.55 -6.64 -6.63
CA GLY A 56 -11.59 -5.61 -6.65
C GLY A 56 -12.14 -5.35 -8.04
N PHE A 57 -11.25 -5.22 -9.04
CA PHE A 57 -11.67 -5.09 -10.45
C PHE A 57 -12.35 -6.35 -10.98
N LEU A 58 -11.85 -7.54 -10.64
CA LEU A 58 -12.52 -8.79 -11.01
C LEU A 58 -13.95 -8.86 -10.46
N LEU A 59 -14.14 -8.54 -9.18
CA LEU A 59 -15.47 -8.50 -8.56
C LEU A 59 -16.38 -7.46 -9.22
N PHE A 60 -15.83 -6.28 -9.55
CA PHE A 60 -16.54 -5.23 -10.29
C PHE A 60 -17.05 -5.72 -11.66
N PHE A 61 -16.20 -6.39 -12.44
CA PHE A 61 -16.58 -6.96 -13.74
C PHE A 61 -17.58 -8.12 -13.62
N LEU A 62 -17.60 -8.81 -12.48
CA LEU A 62 -18.61 -9.83 -12.15
C LEU A 62 -19.91 -9.23 -11.60
N GLY A 63 -20.07 -7.90 -11.60
CA GLY A 63 -21.28 -7.20 -11.19
C GLY A 63 -21.36 -6.80 -9.72
N LEU A 64 -20.35 -7.16 -8.90
CA LEU A 64 -20.27 -6.75 -7.50
C LEU A 64 -19.58 -5.38 -7.42
N ARG A 65 -20.38 -4.33 -7.28
CA ARG A 65 -19.89 -2.95 -7.24
C ARG A 65 -19.70 -2.46 -5.81
N PRO A 66 -18.66 -1.64 -5.55
CA PRO A 66 -18.56 -0.92 -4.29
C PRO A 66 -19.70 0.10 -4.18
N LYS A 67 -19.99 0.52 -2.94
CA LYS A 67 -20.99 1.57 -2.69
C LYS A 67 -20.62 2.90 -3.35
N ASP A 68 -19.32 3.20 -3.39
CA ASP A 68 -18.77 4.40 -4.03
C ASP A 68 -17.62 4.03 -4.98
N GLY A 69 -17.63 4.57 -6.20
CA GLY A 69 -16.58 4.37 -7.19
C GLY A 69 -15.20 4.86 -6.73
N LEU A 70 -15.15 5.78 -5.77
CA LEU A 70 -13.91 6.23 -5.12
C LEU A 70 -13.15 5.08 -4.44
N HIS A 71 -13.81 3.98 -4.07
CA HIS A 71 -13.16 2.78 -3.55
C HIS A 71 -12.07 2.24 -4.50
N LEU A 72 -12.35 2.18 -5.80
CA LEU A 72 -11.40 1.70 -6.79
C LEU A 72 -10.22 2.67 -6.94
N LEU A 73 -10.49 3.98 -6.96
CA LEU A 73 -9.45 5.00 -7.06
C LEU A 73 -8.52 4.96 -5.86
N TYR A 74 -9.06 4.95 -4.63
CA TYR A 74 -8.25 4.89 -3.42
C TYR A 74 -7.46 3.59 -3.31
N GLY A 75 -8.04 2.46 -3.73
CA GLY A 75 -7.34 1.17 -3.78
C GLY A 75 -6.15 1.20 -4.74
N LEU A 76 -6.34 1.75 -5.94
CA LEU A 76 -5.28 1.89 -6.94
C LEU A 76 -4.16 2.83 -6.46
N LEU A 77 -4.51 3.97 -5.88
CA LEU A 77 -3.54 4.92 -5.31
C LEU A 77 -2.75 4.30 -4.16
N LEU A 78 -3.41 3.52 -3.29
CA LEU A 78 -2.74 2.81 -2.20
C LEU A 78 -1.75 1.78 -2.74
N ALA A 79 -2.18 0.93 -3.67
CA ALA A 79 -1.32 -0.11 -4.26
C ALA A 79 -0.10 0.49 -4.98
N ALA A 80 -0.32 1.52 -5.81
CA ALA A 80 0.75 2.25 -6.48
C ALA A 80 1.68 2.90 -5.46
N GLY A 81 1.14 3.64 -4.50
CA GLY A 81 1.90 4.30 -3.45
C GLY A 81 2.82 3.31 -2.71
N LEU A 82 2.27 2.22 -2.17
CA LEU A 82 3.06 1.21 -1.46
C LEU A 82 4.13 0.56 -2.37
N HIS A 83 3.83 0.34 -3.65
CA HIS A 83 4.78 -0.23 -4.60
C HIS A 83 5.99 0.69 -4.82
N TYR A 84 5.75 1.98 -5.05
CA TYR A 84 6.81 2.98 -5.21
C TYR A 84 7.59 3.20 -3.91
N LEU A 85 6.92 3.28 -2.76
CA LEU A 85 7.59 3.42 -1.45
C LEU A 85 8.47 2.21 -1.13
N GLY A 86 8.01 0.98 -1.41
CA GLY A 86 8.80 -0.24 -1.28
C GLY A 86 10.00 -0.31 -2.25
N GLY A 87 9.91 0.42 -3.37
CA GLY A 87 10.99 0.58 -4.35
C GLY A 87 12.03 1.64 -4.01
N LEU A 88 11.77 2.50 -3.01
CA LEU A 88 12.70 3.53 -2.52
C LEU A 88 13.81 2.97 -1.63
N GLU A 89 13.82 1.67 -1.32
CA GLU A 89 14.97 1.03 -0.66
C GLU A 89 16.27 1.46 -1.36
N PRO A 90 17.35 1.80 -0.65
CA PRO A 90 18.64 2.10 -1.27
C PRO A 90 19.07 0.98 -2.21
N GLY A 91 19.27 1.29 -3.50
CA GLY A 91 19.57 0.30 -4.54
C GLY A 91 18.35 -0.46 -5.10
N GLY A 92 17.15 -0.17 -4.60
CA GLY A 92 15.88 -0.67 -5.11
C GLY A 92 15.55 -0.18 -6.53
N TRP A 93 14.52 -0.76 -7.13
CA TRP A 93 14.16 -0.47 -8.53
C TRP A 93 13.78 1.00 -8.75
N PHE A 94 12.96 1.58 -7.86
CA PHE A 94 12.52 2.95 -8.02
C PHE A 94 13.64 3.91 -7.65
N HIS A 95 14.35 3.64 -6.54
CA HIS A 95 15.52 4.41 -6.15
C HIS A 95 16.57 4.51 -7.26
N ARG A 96 16.90 3.40 -7.95
CA ARG A 96 17.86 3.41 -9.07
C ARG A 96 17.32 4.04 -10.35
N GLY A 97 16.00 4.08 -10.53
CA GLY A 97 15.35 4.69 -11.68
C GLY A 97 15.26 6.21 -11.61
N LEU A 98 15.51 6.81 -10.44
CA LEU A 98 15.52 8.27 -10.26
C LEU A 98 16.82 8.86 -10.80
N LYS A 99 16.71 9.96 -11.55
CA LYS A 99 17.86 10.76 -12.00
C LYS A 99 18.71 11.23 -10.82
N ASP A 100 18.05 11.75 -9.79
CA ASP A 100 18.65 12.28 -8.56
C ASP A 100 18.00 11.59 -7.34
N PRO A 101 18.44 10.38 -6.95
CA PRO A 101 17.82 9.67 -5.85
C PRO A 101 18.02 10.39 -4.51
N PRO A 102 17.02 10.36 -3.61
CA PRO A 102 17.13 11.02 -2.32
C PRO A 102 18.23 10.39 -1.47
N LYS A 103 19.07 11.21 -0.84
CA LYS A 103 20.11 10.73 0.10
C LYS A 103 19.52 10.03 1.33
N ARG A 104 18.27 10.38 1.68
CA ARG A 104 17.51 9.84 2.81
C ARG A 104 16.14 9.35 2.35
N PRO A 105 16.06 8.24 1.61
CA PRO A 105 14.79 7.72 1.11
C PRO A 105 13.81 7.40 2.25
N GLU A 106 14.31 7.03 3.43
CA GLU A 106 13.49 6.68 4.59
C GLU A 106 12.55 7.80 5.06
N VAL A 107 12.91 9.07 4.85
CA VAL A 107 12.06 10.23 5.20
C VAL A 107 10.84 10.30 4.28
N PHE A 108 11.05 10.09 2.98
CA PHE A 108 9.97 10.05 1.99
C PHE A 108 9.08 8.83 2.21
N VAL A 109 9.66 7.70 2.60
CA VAL A 109 8.91 6.49 2.97
C VAL A 109 8.05 6.71 4.20
N ALA A 110 8.57 7.37 5.24
CA ALA A 110 7.79 7.71 6.43
C ALA A 110 6.60 8.61 6.10
N LEU A 111 6.82 9.70 5.35
CA LEU A 111 5.75 10.62 4.92
C LEU A 111 4.73 9.92 4.02
N GLY A 112 5.21 9.14 3.05
CA GLY A 112 4.36 8.38 2.14
C GLY A 112 3.50 7.34 2.85
N LEU A 113 4.02 6.70 3.91
CA LEU A 113 3.24 5.75 4.70
C LEU A 113 2.18 6.44 5.56
N LEU A 114 2.44 7.63 6.10
CA LEU A 114 1.41 8.42 6.78
C LEU A 114 0.28 8.79 5.82
N PHE A 115 0.62 9.15 4.58
CA PHE A 115 -0.38 9.35 3.53
C PHE A 115 -1.13 8.05 3.17
N ALA A 116 -0.42 6.91 3.09
CA ALA A 116 -1.02 5.61 2.83
C ALA A 116 -2.00 5.15 3.93
N VAL A 117 -1.79 5.56 5.19
CA VAL A 117 -2.78 5.36 6.27
C VAL A 117 -4.08 6.07 5.94
N GLY A 118 -4.02 7.31 5.46
CA GLY A 118 -5.22 8.02 4.99
C GLY A 118 -5.93 7.28 3.86
N LEU A 119 -5.17 6.77 2.89
CA LEU A 119 -5.73 6.00 1.78
C LEU A 119 -6.40 4.70 2.22
N VAL A 120 -5.76 3.89 3.09
CA VAL A 120 -6.36 2.61 3.53
C VAL A 120 -7.63 2.82 4.35
N LEU A 121 -7.70 3.89 5.15
CA LEU A 121 -8.92 4.29 5.84
C LEU A 121 -10.02 4.69 4.83
N ARG A 122 -9.67 5.49 3.82
CA ARG A 122 -10.61 5.87 2.76
C ARG A 122 -11.15 4.65 2.00
N VAL A 123 -10.28 3.72 1.58
CA VAL A 123 -10.66 2.46 0.92
C VAL A 123 -11.69 1.69 1.75
N TYR A 124 -11.46 1.58 3.05
CA TYR A 124 -12.37 0.88 3.96
C TYR A 124 -13.74 1.55 4.07
N PHE A 125 -13.80 2.87 4.20
CA PHE A 125 -15.05 3.60 4.35
C PHE A 125 -15.86 3.72 3.06
N THR A 126 -15.23 3.74 1.88
CA THR A 126 -15.94 3.81 0.59
C THR A 126 -16.33 2.44 0.03
N GLY A 127 -15.75 1.35 0.55
CA GLY A 127 -16.07 -0.02 0.13
C GLY A 127 -17.24 -0.67 0.88
N ARG A 128 -17.69 -0.06 1.98
CA ARG A 128 -18.80 -0.52 2.82
C ARG A 128 -20.14 0.01 2.36
#